data_AF-A0A937CI33-F1
#
_entry.id   AF-A0A937CI33-F1
#
_cell.length_a   1.000
_cell.length_b   1.000
_cell.length_c   1.000
_cell.angle_alpha   90.00
_cell.angle_beta   90.00
_cell.angle_gamma   90.00
#
_symmetry.space_group_name_H-M   'P 1'
#
loop_
_entity.id
_entity.type
_entity.pdbx_description
1 polymer ?
#
loop_
_entity_poly.entity_id
_entity_poly.type
_entity_poly.pdbx_seq_one_letter_code
_entity_poly.pdbx_strand_id
1 'polypeptide(L)'
;MNNSASTGVSTLGSVVIGNSNLSTGHEANIILNEVTGTNTTSLNGPTEIFGKKAEYIVANPNGISCNGCGFINTPKVTLTTGVPHMDGAGNIDHITVDKGNILIEGNGVDASQTDSFDIIARAAQIHAAIYGGNTVRVTTGRNQVNYQTGVATPLAATPESVVSKPTIAIDASALGGMYAGKIYLKSTEAGVGVNNGGILQASNGNLEITADGELVQAGTASATATADVKLTSTASKVTHTGRTAAGGSVTVNAHSDAQLSGQYIYAGDQINLTAGDQLTLDGSGADSGFAFVKANTITGNADSIHLTHVLTSGTEEVISMTAASLDISDSDILANSVVFISTGATTITTSQIVANDGLSLTNGSFSATNSTLLADTSCKT
;
A
#
# COMPACT_ATOMS: atom_id res chain seq x y z
N MET A 1 -10.92 7.60 -28.89
CA MET A 1 -11.89 8.67 -28.57
C MET A 1 -11.56 9.92 -29.36
N ASN A 2 -12.54 10.55 -30.01
CA ASN A 2 -12.31 11.74 -30.83
C ASN A 2 -12.74 13.01 -30.06
N ASN A 3 -11.77 13.68 -29.46
CA ASN A 3 -11.92 14.93 -28.70
C ASN A 3 -11.31 16.12 -29.46
N SER A 4 -11.40 16.10 -30.79
CA SER A 4 -10.93 17.19 -31.66
C SER A 4 -12.10 17.77 -32.43
N ALA A 5 -12.24 19.10 -32.48
CA ALA A 5 -13.16 19.77 -33.41
C ALA A 5 -12.60 19.85 -34.85
N SER A 6 -11.31 19.54 -35.05
CA SER A 6 -10.62 19.61 -36.34
C SER A 6 -10.10 18.25 -36.79
N THR A 7 -9.98 18.08 -38.11
CA THR A 7 -9.36 16.90 -38.73
C THR A 7 -7.86 16.89 -38.47
N GLY A 8 -7.31 15.71 -38.20
CA GLY A 8 -5.87 15.50 -38.03
C GLY A 8 -5.50 14.03 -38.05
N VAL A 9 -4.32 13.69 -37.56
CA VAL A 9 -3.79 12.31 -37.56
C VAL A 9 -3.71 11.81 -36.12
N SER A 10 -4.35 10.68 -35.85
CA SER A 10 -4.27 9.93 -34.60
C SER A 10 -3.14 8.90 -34.65
N THR A 11 -2.60 8.55 -33.48
CA THR A 11 -1.52 7.59 -33.30
C THR A 11 -1.96 6.18 -33.68
N LEU A 12 -3.16 5.76 -33.26
CA LEU A 12 -3.64 4.39 -33.46
C LEU A 12 -4.40 4.20 -34.78
N GLY A 13 -5.08 5.24 -35.28
CA GLY A 13 -6.08 5.11 -36.35
C GLY A 13 -5.72 5.76 -37.69
N SER A 14 -4.67 6.58 -37.78
CA SER A 14 -4.38 7.49 -38.91
C SER A 14 -5.32 8.72 -38.96
N VAL A 15 -5.68 9.23 -40.14
CA VAL A 15 -6.48 10.45 -40.31
C VAL A 15 -7.88 10.31 -39.68
N VAL A 16 -8.20 11.18 -38.73
CA VAL A 16 -9.49 11.25 -38.03
C VAL A 16 -10.13 12.60 -38.35
N ILE A 17 -11.37 12.57 -38.84
CA ILE A 17 -12.17 13.77 -39.11
C ILE A 17 -12.60 14.40 -37.78
N GLY A 18 -12.63 15.72 -37.71
CA GLY A 18 -13.11 16.45 -36.53
C GLY A 18 -14.50 15.98 -36.06
N ASN A 19 -14.68 15.87 -34.75
CA ASN A 19 -15.94 15.51 -34.11
C ASN A 19 -16.93 16.68 -34.20
N SER A 20 -17.99 16.52 -35.00
CA SER A 20 -19.03 17.54 -35.21
C SER A 20 -19.85 17.88 -33.96
N ASN A 21 -19.76 17.07 -32.90
CA ASN A 21 -20.41 17.35 -31.62
C ASN A 21 -19.60 18.34 -30.76
N LEU A 22 -18.37 18.67 -31.15
CA LEU A 22 -17.47 19.57 -30.43
C LEU A 22 -17.24 20.84 -31.25
N SER A 23 -17.01 21.95 -30.55
CA SER A 23 -16.55 23.20 -31.14
C SER A 23 -15.16 23.54 -30.62
N THR A 24 -14.35 24.21 -31.45
CA THR A 24 -12.99 24.60 -31.09
C THR A 24 -12.97 25.39 -29.78
N GLY A 25 -12.14 24.98 -28.83
CA GLY A 25 -12.02 25.59 -27.51
C GLY A 25 -13.03 25.10 -26.48
N HIS A 26 -13.99 24.26 -26.87
CA HIS A 26 -15.00 23.64 -25.99
C HIS A 26 -14.92 22.10 -26.03
N GLU A 27 -13.75 21.55 -26.39
CA GLU A 27 -13.50 20.11 -26.31
C GLU A 27 -13.44 19.66 -24.85
N ALA A 28 -13.82 18.41 -24.59
CA ALA A 28 -14.03 17.89 -23.25
C ALA A 28 -12.74 17.93 -22.42
N ASN A 29 -12.88 18.18 -21.12
CA ASN A 29 -11.80 18.01 -20.14
C ASN A 29 -11.83 16.62 -19.49
N ILE A 30 -13.01 15.96 -19.48
CA ILE A 30 -13.23 14.60 -18.97
C ILE A 30 -14.09 13.86 -20.00
N ILE A 31 -13.71 12.63 -20.33
CA ILE A 31 -14.49 11.71 -21.16
C ILE A 31 -14.92 10.52 -20.30
N LEU A 32 -16.20 10.48 -19.95
CA LEU A 32 -16.82 9.38 -19.21
C LEU A 32 -17.45 8.37 -20.18
N ASN A 33 -17.04 7.10 -20.07
CA ASN A 33 -17.65 5.97 -20.75
C ASN A 33 -18.35 5.10 -19.71
N GLU A 34 -19.68 5.24 -19.64
CA GLU A 34 -20.52 4.49 -18.71
C GLU A 34 -21.22 3.34 -19.44
N VAL A 35 -21.06 2.12 -18.91
CA VAL A 35 -21.79 0.94 -19.40
C VAL A 35 -23.10 0.81 -18.62
N THR A 36 -24.21 1.00 -19.32
CA THR A 36 -25.57 0.89 -18.77
C THR A 36 -26.20 -0.49 -18.93
N GLY A 37 -25.55 -1.38 -19.68
CA GLY A 37 -25.96 -2.77 -19.86
C GLY A 37 -25.49 -3.68 -18.72
N THR A 38 -25.66 -5.00 -18.89
CA THR A 38 -25.30 -6.02 -17.89
C THR A 38 -23.98 -6.73 -18.17
N ASN A 39 -23.33 -6.46 -19.30
CA ASN A 39 -22.08 -7.10 -19.69
C ASN A 39 -20.87 -6.43 -19.00
N THR A 40 -19.81 -7.20 -18.79
CA THR A 40 -18.50 -6.69 -18.37
C THR A 40 -17.79 -5.97 -19.51
N THR A 41 -16.80 -5.13 -19.16
CA THR A 41 -15.89 -4.50 -20.12
C THR A 41 -14.59 -5.27 -20.20
N SER A 42 -14.06 -5.50 -21.40
CA SER A 42 -12.70 -5.99 -21.61
C SER A 42 -11.89 -4.99 -22.42
N LEU A 43 -10.79 -4.53 -21.85
CA LEU A 43 -9.83 -3.61 -22.47
C LEU A 43 -8.58 -4.39 -22.89
N ASN A 44 -8.49 -4.71 -24.18
CA ASN A 44 -7.46 -5.60 -24.74
C ASN A 44 -6.44 -4.86 -25.63
N GLY A 45 -6.16 -3.60 -25.33
CA GLY A 45 -5.27 -2.76 -26.13
C GLY A 45 -5.26 -1.29 -25.74
N PRO A 46 -4.46 -0.47 -26.44
CA PRO A 46 -4.35 0.95 -26.14
C PRO A 46 -5.61 1.74 -26.50
N THR A 47 -5.92 2.73 -25.68
CA THR A 47 -6.95 3.74 -25.90
C THR A 47 -6.30 5.10 -26.10
N GLU A 48 -6.67 5.78 -27.18
CA GLU A 48 -6.19 7.13 -27.50
C GLU A 48 -7.31 8.16 -27.42
N ILE A 49 -7.02 9.31 -26.80
CA ILE A 49 -7.80 10.54 -27.00
C ILE A 49 -7.14 11.36 -28.10
N PHE A 50 -7.74 11.38 -29.29
CA PHE A 50 -7.31 12.24 -30.39
C PHE A 50 -7.82 13.68 -30.17
N GLY A 51 -6.95 14.68 -30.35
CA GLY A 51 -7.29 16.10 -30.14
C GLY A 51 -6.83 16.63 -28.78
N LYS A 52 -7.68 17.46 -28.15
CA LYS A 52 -7.38 18.04 -26.84
C LYS A 52 -7.26 16.93 -25.79
N LYS A 53 -6.17 16.96 -25.02
CA LYS A 53 -5.94 16.08 -23.87
C LYS A 53 -7.10 16.18 -22.87
N ALA A 54 -7.58 15.04 -22.35
CA ALA A 54 -8.67 14.97 -21.39
C ALA A 54 -8.52 13.78 -20.44
N GLU A 55 -9.14 13.83 -19.27
CA GLU A 55 -9.25 12.66 -18.39
C GLU A 55 -10.12 11.58 -19.03
N TYR A 56 -9.82 10.33 -18.74
CA TYR A 56 -10.51 9.17 -19.30
C TYR A 56 -11.09 8.29 -18.20
N ILE A 57 -12.40 8.05 -18.23
CA ILE A 57 -13.08 7.22 -17.24
C ILE A 57 -13.83 6.09 -17.95
N VAL A 58 -13.68 4.87 -17.43
CA VAL A 58 -14.48 3.72 -17.80
C VAL A 58 -15.22 3.25 -16.56
N ALA A 59 -16.55 3.38 -16.56
CA ALA A 59 -17.42 2.99 -15.48
C ALA A 59 -18.28 1.79 -15.91
N ASN A 60 -18.09 0.65 -15.25
CA ASN A 60 -18.91 -0.54 -15.48
C ASN A 60 -19.12 -1.33 -14.17
N PRO A 61 -20.29 -1.19 -13.52
CA PRO A 61 -20.61 -1.93 -12.29
C PRO A 61 -20.61 -3.45 -12.39
N ASN A 62 -20.64 -4.01 -13.61
CA ASN A 62 -20.58 -5.45 -13.80
C ASN A 62 -19.15 -5.99 -13.73
N GLY A 63 -18.13 -5.13 -13.91
CA GLY A 63 -16.71 -5.48 -13.85
C GLY A 63 -15.94 -5.05 -15.10
N ILE A 64 -14.62 -4.94 -14.93
CA ILE A 64 -13.68 -4.54 -15.99
C ILE A 64 -12.50 -5.51 -15.97
N SER A 65 -12.11 -6.06 -17.12
CA SER A 65 -10.83 -6.73 -17.30
C SER A 65 -9.91 -5.91 -18.20
N CYS A 66 -8.61 -5.97 -17.91
CA CYS A 66 -7.57 -5.31 -18.67
C CYS A 66 -6.46 -6.30 -19.01
N ASN A 67 -6.15 -6.43 -20.30
CA ASN A 67 -5.05 -7.23 -20.81
C ASN A 67 -4.30 -6.45 -21.89
N GLY A 68 -3.23 -5.76 -21.50
CA GLY A 68 -2.47 -4.90 -22.40
C GLY A 68 -3.15 -3.56 -22.66
N CYS A 69 -3.83 -3.00 -21.66
CA CYS A 69 -4.34 -1.64 -21.78
C CYS A 69 -3.18 -0.66 -21.88
N GLY A 70 -3.34 0.35 -22.72
CA GLY A 70 -2.46 1.51 -22.79
C GLY A 70 -3.28 2.77 -22.87
N PHE A 71 -2.75 3.91 -22.42
CA PHE A 71 -3.48 5.18 -22.50
C PHE A 71 -2.64 6.29 -23.12
N ILE A 72 -3.14 6.85 -24.22
CA ILE A 72 -2.46 7.87 -25.01
C ILE A 72 -3.23 9.18 -24.90
N ASN A 73 -2.51 10.25 -24.59
CA ASN A 73 -3.04 11.62 -24.45
C ASN A 73 -4.12 11.75 -23.36
N THR A 74 -3.90 11.07 -22.24
CA THR A 74 -4.77 11.07 -21.04
C THR A 74 -3.93 11.46 -19.82
N PRO A 75 -4.18 12.60 -19.14
CA PRO A 75 -3.43 12.96 -17.93
C PRO A 75 -3.88 12.12 -16.74
N LYS A 76 -5.16 11.74 -16.68
CA LYS A 76 -5.73 10.89 -15.65
C LYS A 76 -6.60 9.81 -16.28
N VAL A 77 -6.49 8.61 -15.76
CA VAL A 77 -7.33 7.47 -16.14
C VAL A 77 -7.99 6.91 -14.89
N THR A 78 -9.29 6.67 -14.93
CA THR A 78 -10.04 6.00 -13.86
C THR A 78 -10.77 4.78 -14.42
N LEU A 79 -10.44 3.60 -13.93
CA LEU A 79 -11.23 2.38 -14.14
C LEU A 79 -12.10 2.15 -12.91
N THR A 80 -13.41 2.09 -13.08
CA THR A 80 -14.32 1.96 -11.94
C THR A 80 -15.47 0.99 -12.16
N THR A 81 -15.84 0.27 -11.10
CA THR A 81 -17.11 -0.48 -11.03
C THR A 81 -18.18 0.30 -10.26
N GLY A 82 -17.90 1.55 -9.92
CA GLY A 82 -18.88 2.46 -9.34
C GLY A 82 -19.68 3.19 -10.40
N VAL A 83 -20.80 3.76 -9.95
CA VAL A 83 -21.65 4.67 -10.72
C VAL A 83 -21.20 6.10 -10.44
N PRO A 84 -20.76 6.87 -11.46
CA PRO A 84 -20.43 8.28 -11.30
C PRO A 84 -21.69 9.12 -11.09
N HIS A 85 -21.63 10.08 -10.18
CA HIS A 85 -22.69 11.05 -9.91
C HIS A 85 -22.20 12.46 -10.21
N MET A 86 -23.00 13.22 -10.97
CA MET A 86 -22.66 14.58 -11.38
C MET A 86 -23.24 15.61 -10.40
N ASP A 87 -22.54 16.73 -10.20
CA ASP A 87 -23.06 17.91 -9.54
C ASP A 87 -24.00 18.73 -10.46
N GLY A 88 -24.60 19.79 -9.92
CA GLY A 88 -25.47 20.70 -10.68
C GLY A 88 -24.76 21.52 -11.76
N ALA A 89 -23.43 21.54 -11.77
CA ALA A 89 -22.60 22.21 -12.78
C ALA A 89 -22.11 21.24 -13.88
N GLY A 90 -22.42 19.94 -13.77
CA GLY A 90 -22.03 18.91 -14.72
C GLY A 90 -20.64 18.32 -14.50
N ASN A 91 -20.01 18.55 -13.34
CA ASN A 91 -18.77 17.88 -12.95
C ASN A 91 -19.08 16.57 -12.21
N ILE A 92 -18.18 15.60 -12.25
CA ILE A 92 -18.31 14.39 -11.43
C ILE A 92 -18.06 14.77 -9.97
N ASP A 93 -19.06 14.65 -9.11
CA ASP A 93 -18.94 14.91 -7.67
C ASP A 93 -18.33 13.71 -6.94
N HIS A 94 -18.94 12.54 -7.13
CA HIS A 94 -18.50 11.31 -6.48
C HIS A 94 -18.79 10.07 -7.32
N ILE A 95 -18.16 8.97 -6.96
CA ILE A 95 -18.38 7.64 -7.54
C ILE A 95 -18.88 6.71 -6.43
N THR A 96 -20.04 6.11 -6.64
CA THR A 96 -20.64 5.16 -5.70
C THR A 96 -20.35 3.73 -6.14
N VAL A 97 -19.58 3.00 -5.33
CA VAL A 97 -19.19 1.61 -5.56
C VAL A 97 -20.03 0.70 -4.68
N ASP A 98 -20.76 -0.23 -5.30
CA ASP A 98 -21.55 -1.24 -4.58
C ASP A 98 -21.11 -2.69 -4.89
N LYS A 99 -20.64 -2.95 -6.11
CA LYS A 99 -20.26 -4.28 -6.59
C LYS A 99 -19.20 -4.19 -7.71
N GLY A 100 -18.84 -5.35 -8.25
CA GLY A 100 -17.95 -5.49 -9.40
C GLY A 100 -16.48 -5.63 -9.01
N ASN A 101 -15.76 -6.39 -9.84
CA ASN A 101 -14.33 -6.61 -9.70
C ASN A 101 -13.59 -5.99 -10.90
N ILE A 102 -12.38 -5.49 -10.66
CA ILE A 102 -11.44 -5.14 -11.73
C ILE A 102 -10.33 -6.16 -11.77
N LEU A 103 -10.10 -6.77 -12.93
CA LEU A 103 -9.03 -7.74 -13.17
C LEU A 103 -7.97 -7.15 -14.08
N ILE A 104 -6.72 -7.11 -13.61
CA ILE A 104 -5.55 -6.78 -14.42
C ILE A 104 -4.78 -8.08 -14.68
N GLU A 105 -4.65 -8.46 -15.95
CA GLU A 105 -4.10 -9.74 -16.36
C GLU A 105 -3.26 -9.64 -17.64
N GLY A 106 -2.63 -10.76 -18.03
CA GLY A 106 -1.87 -10.86 -19.27
C GLY A 106 -0.77 -9.80 -19.40
N ASN A 107 -0.87 -8.95 -20.42
CA ASN A 107 0.11 -7.89 -20.69
C ASN A 107 0.00 -6.68 -19.76
N GLY A 108 -0.94 -6.67 -18.81
CA GLY A 108 -1.04 -5.64 -17.77
C GLY A 108 -1.55 -4.30 -18.28
N VAL A 109 -1.08 -3.22 -17.65
CA VAL A 109 -1.45 -1.83 -17.92
C VAL A 109 -0.21 -0.99 -18.18
N ASP A 110 -0.22 -0.24 -19.28
CA ASP A 110 0.67 0.89 -19.54
C ASP A 110 -0.08 2.23 -19.35
N ALA A 111 0.14 2.84 -18.20
CA ALA A 111 -0.31 4.18 -17.84
C ALA A 111 0.90 5.08 -17.51
N SER A 112 2.08 4.80 -18.06
CA SER A 112 3.33 5.48 -17.71
C SER A 112 3.31 6.97 -18.08
N GLN A 113 2.47 7.35 -19.05
CA GLN A 113 2.32 8.71 -19.54
C GLN A 113 1.21 9.49 -18.82
N THR A 114 0.60 8.92 -17.78
CA THR A 114 -0.45 9.54 -16.97
C THR A 114 0.13 10.18 -15.70
N ASP A 115 -0.48 11.26 -15.25
CA ASP A 115 -0.23 11.84 -13.93
C ASP A 115 -0.86 10.95 -12.84
N SER A 116 -2.02 10.33 -13.12
CA SER A 116 -2.67 9.37 -12.22
C SER A 116 -3.39 8.25 -12.97
N PHE A 117 -3.22 7.02 -12.48
CA PHE A 117 -4.04 5.86 -12.84
C PHE A 117 -4.78 5.36 -11.60
N ASP A 118 -6.11 5.49 -11.63
CA ASP A 118 -6.99 5.21 -10.51
C ASP A 118 -7.85 3.97 -10.80
N ILE A 119 -7.89 3.03 -9.86
CA ILE A 119 -8.84 1.92 -9.80
C ILE A 119 -9.79 2.19 -8.64
N ILE A 120 -11.09 2.26 -8.92
CA ILE A 120 -12.14 2.49 -7.91
C ILE A 120 -13.19 1.39 -8.05
N ALA A 121 -13.12 0.33 -7.24
CA ALA A 121 -13.96 -0.86 -7.43
C ALA A 121 -14.36 -1.51 -6.11
N ARG A 122 -15.26 -2.50 -6.11
CA ARG A 122 -15.51 -3.24 -4.86
C ARG A 122 -14.32 -4.10 -4.50
N ALA A 123 -13.76 -4.78 -5.49
CA ALA A 123 -12.50 -5.53 -5.38
C ALA A 123 -11.65 -5.35 -6.65
N ALA A 124 -10.35 -5.59 -6.51
CA ALA A 124 -9.38 -5.55 -7.59
C ALA A 124 -8.39 -6.73 -7.48
N GLN A 125 -8.19 -7.43 -8.60
CA GLN A 125 -7.23 -8.52 -8.75
C GLN A 125 -6.14 -8.07 -9.70
N ILE A 126 -4.90 -8.04 -9.22
CA ILE A 126 -3.74 -7.50 -9.92
C ILE A 126 -2.79 -8.65 -10.22
N HIS A 127 -3.04 -9.32 -11.35
CA HIS A 127 -2.32 -10.52 -11.78
C HIS A 127 -1.29 -10.25 -12.89
N ALA A 128 -1.10 -8.98 -13.25
CA ALA A 128 -0.08 -8.52 -14.19
C ALA A 128 0.43 -7.12 -13.78
N ALA A 129 1.48 -6.65 -14.46
CA ALA A 129 2.13 -5.38 -14.13
C ALA A 129 1.24 -4.16 -14.46
N ILE A 130 1.29 -3.16 -13.60
CA ILE A 130 0.77 -1.81 -13.83
C ILE A 130 1.96 -0.86 -13.82
N TYR A 131 2.19 -0.21 -14.95
CA TYR A 131 3.17 0.87 -15.07
C TYR A 131 2.42 2.21 -15.04
N GLY A 132 2.45 2.92 -13.92
CA GLY A 132 1.92 4.28 -13.81
C GLY A 132 3.01 5.33 -13.98
N GLY A 133 2.62 6.55 -14.37
CA GLY A 133 3.54 7.68 -14.43
C GLY A 133 3.85 8.21 -13.04
N ASN A 134 3.06 9.17 -12.56
CA ASN A 134 3.31 9.78 -11.26
C ASN A 134 2.58 9.09 -10.10
N THR A 135 1.30 8.74 -10.23
CA THR A 135 0.54 8.09 -9.14
C THR A 135 -0.27 6.90 -9.64
N VAL A 136 -0.24 5.80 -8.88
CA VAL A 136 -1.23 4.71 -8.98
C VAL A 136 -2.02 4.68 -7.69
N ARG A 137 -3.36 4.71 -7.80
CA ARG A 137 -4.26 4.61 -6.65
C ARG A 137 -5.28 3.50 -6.87
N VAL A 138 -5.42 2.62 -5.89
CA VAL A 138 -6.43 1.56 -5.88
C VAL A 138 -7.27 1.74 -4.62
N THR A 139 -8.52 2.15 -4.81
CA THR A 139 -9.49 2.33 -3.73
C THR A 139 -10.57 1.26 -3.88
N THR A 140 -10.74 0.44 -2.84
CA THR A 140 -11.61 -0.72 -2.84
C THR A 140 -12.55 -0.79 -1.66
N GLY A 141 -13.60 -1.60 -1.80
CA GLY A 141 -14.73 -1.73 -0.88
C GLY A 141 -15.98 -1.00 -1.36
N ARG A 142 -17.08 -1.20 -0.63
CA ARG A 142 -18.33 -0.45 -0.86
C ARG A 142 -18.20 0.97 -0.35
N ASN A 143 -18.09 1.93 -1.26
CA ASN A 143 -17.69 3.31 -0.98
C ASN A 143 -18.50 4.33 -1.75
N GLN A 144 -18.64 5.51 -1.16
CA GLN A 144 -18.75 6.76 -1.91
C GLN A 144 -17.36 7.40 -1.95
N VAL A 145 -16.80 7.57 -3.15
CA VAL A 145 -15.48 8.19 -3.36
C VAL A 145 -15.68 9.57 -3.98
N ASN A 146 -15.29 10.63 -3.28
CA ASN A 146 -15.30 11.97 -3.87
C ASN A 146 -14.24 12.04 -4.98
N TYR A 147 -14.64 12.49 -6.17
CA TYR A 147 -13.80 12.36 -7.37
C TYR A 147 -12.59 13.31 -7.36
N GLN A 148 -12.74 14.50 -6.77
CA GLN A 148 -11.68 15.52 -6.70
C GLN A 148 -10.62 15.17 -5.65
N THR A 149 -11.07 14.73 -4.47
CA THR A 149 -10.19 14.53 -3.30
C THR A 149 -9.71 13.09 -3.15
N GLY A 150 -10.40 12.13 -3.79
CA GLY A 150 -10.15 10.70 -3.60
C GLY A 150 -10.55 10.18 -2.21
N VAL A 151 -11.21 11.00 -1.38
CA VAL A 151 -11.70 10.58 -0.07
C VAL A 151 -12.80 9.55 -0.25
N ALA A 152 -12.57 8.37 0.31
CA ALA A 152 -13.50 7.24 0.30
C ALA A 152 -14.21 7.14 1.65
N THR A 153 -15.55 7.21 1.60
CA THR A 153 -16.45 7.03 2.73
C THR A 153 -17.18 5.69 2.57
N PRO A 154 -17.04 4.74 3.51
CA PRO A 154 -17.72 3.45 3.42
C PRO A 154 -19.24 3.60 3.38
N LEU A 155 -19.91 2.78 2.56
CA LEU A 155 -21.36 2.67 2.57
C LEU A 155 -21.81 1.70 3.67
N ALA A 156 -22.97 1.96 4.27
CA ALA A 156 -23.57 1.07 5.25
C ALA A 156 -23.82 -0.34 4.65
N ALA A 157 -23.62 -1.37 5.45
CA ALA A 157 -23.90 -2.74 5.06
C ALA A 157 -25.41 -2.94 4.80
N THR A 158 -25.74 -3.63 3.72
CA THR A 158 -27.08 -4.17 3.43
C THR A 158 -27.06 -5.69 3.64
N PRO A 159 -28.22 -6.35 3.84
CA PRO A 159 -28.27 -7.81 3.96
C PRO A 159 -27.60 -8.54 2.79
N GLU A 160 -27.80 -8.05 1.56
CA GLU A 160 -27.19 -8.60 0.34
C GLU A 160 -25.67 -8.34 0.30
N SER A 161 -25.21 -7.16 0.72
CA SER A 161 -23.79 -6.84 0.70
C SER A 161 -22.99 -7.69 1.69
N VAL A 162 -23.60 -8.07 2.83
CA VAL A 162 -22.97 -8.94 3.83
C VAL A 162 -22.70 -10.34 3.25
N VAL A 163 -23.65 -10.88 2.46
CA VAL A 163 -23.52 -12.21 1.84
C VAL A 163 -22.49 -12.19 0.69
N SER A 164 -22.44 -11.10 -0.07
CA SER A 164 -21.55 -10.94 -1.22
C SER A 164 -20.20 -10.29 -0.89
N LYS A 165 -19.86 -10.14 0.40
CA LYS A 165 -18.65 -9.47 0.86
C LYS A 165 -17.40 -10.26 0.45
N PRO A 166 -16.44 -9.65 -0.29
CA PRO A 166 -15.18 -10.30 -0.58
C PRO A 166 -14.35 -10.46 0.70
N THR A 167 -13.50 -11.49 0.76
CA THR A 167 -12.52 -11.63 1.86
C THR A 167 -11.30 -10.73 1.65
N ILE A 168 -10.89 -10.57 0.39
CA ILE A 168 -9.75 -9.75 -0.04
C ILE A 168 -10.25 -8.72 -1.06
N ALA A 169 -10.00 -7.44 -0.79
CA ALA A 169 -10.41 -6.35 -1.66
C ALA A 169 -9.34 -6.02 -2.72
N ILE A 170 -8.07 -6.18 -2.37
CA ILE A 170 -6.95 -6.02 -3.30
C ILE A 170 -6.09 -7.27 -3.19
N ASP A 171 -5.98 -8.01 -4.28
CA ASP A 171 -5.13 -9.20 -4.37
C ASP A 171 -4.09 -8.99 -5.48
N ALA A 172 -2.87 -8.66 -5.09
CA ALA A 172 -1.74 -8.53 -6.00
C ALA A 172 -0.92 -9.82 -5.98
N SER A 173 -1.01 -10.61 -7.06
CA SER A 173 -0.29 -11.88 -7.16
C SER A 173 1.23 -11.66 -7.35
N ALA A 174 2.03 -12.71 -7.18
CA ALA A 174 3.48 -12.67 -7.46
C ALA A 174 3.83 -12.39 -8.94
N LEU A 175 2.89 -12.63 -9.87
CA LEU A 175 3.03 -12.27 -11.28
C LEU A 175 2.63 -10.81 -11.56
N GLY A 176 1.96 -10.18 -10.59
CA GLY A 176 1.56 -8.78 -10.62
C GLY A 176 2.62 -7.86 -10.02
N GLY A 177 2.57 -6.60 -10.41
CA GLY A 177 3.38 -5.55 -9.80
C GLY A 177 2.83 -4.16 -10.13
N MET A 178 3.19 -3.18 -9.34
CA MET A 178 2.86 -1.78 -9.58
C MET A 178 4.13 -0.96 -9.51
N TYR A 179 4.36 -0.15 -10.54
CA TYR A 179 5.54 0.69 -10.68
C TYR A 179 5.06 2.10 -10.99
N ALA A 180 5.30 3.04 -10.09
CA ALA A 180 4.86 4.43 -10.27
C ALA A 180 5.75 5.38 -9.45
N GLY A 181 5.52 6.68 -9.57
CA GLY A 181 6.08 7.64 -8.64
C GLY A 181 5.62 7.41 -7.19
N LYS A 182 4.30 7.28 -7.01
CA LYS A 182 3.60 7.04 -5.74
C LYS A 182 2.58 5.93 -5.90
N ILE A 183 2.38 5.13 -4.85
CA ILE A 183 1.42 4.02 -4.85
C ILE A 183 0.54 4.10 -3.61
N TYR A 184 -0.78 4.09 -3.80
CA TYR A 184 -1.76 4.11 -2.71
C TYR A 184 -2.76 2.98 -2.88
N LEU A 185 -2.79 2.03 -1.95
CA LEU A 185 -3.76 0.94 -1.89
C LEU A 185 -4.64 1.12 -0.65
N LYS A 186 -5.96 1.23 -0.84
CA LYS A 186 -6.92 1.44 0.24
C LYS A 186 -8.08 0.46 0.13
N SER A 187 -8.26 -0.39 1.14
CA SER A 187 -9.47 -1.19 1.35
C SER A 187 -10.23 -0.62 2.55
N THR A 188 -11.53 -0.35 2.37
CA THR A 188 -12.36 0.31 3.39
C THR A 188 -13.56 -0.51 3.85
N GLU A 189 -13.86 -1.63 3.19
CA GLU A 189 -15.01 -2.48 3.56
C GLU A 189 -14.66 -3.28 4.82
N ALA A 190 -15.55 -3.22 5.82
CA ALA A 190 -15.26 -3.73 7.15
C ALA A 190 -14.85 -5.22 7.16
N GLY A 191 -13.67 -5.50 7.73
CA GLY A 191 -13.05 -6.82 7.80
C GLY A 191 -12.52 -7.36 6.47
N VAL A 192 -12.44 -6.53 5.42
CA VAL A 192 -11.93 -6.94 4.10
C VAL A 192 -10.46 -6.55 3.96
N GLY A 193 -9.62 -7.55 3.69
CA GLY A 193 -8.17 -7.42 3.71
C GLY A 193 -7.55 -6.96 2.40
N VAL A 194 -6.23 -6.78 2.45
CA VAL A 194 -5.34 -6.56 1.30
C VAL A 194 -4.26 -7.63 1.32
N ASN A 195 -4.03 -8.27 0.18
CA ASN A 195 -2.94 -9.22 -0.03
C ASN A 195 -1.99 -8.70 -1.10
N ASN A 196 -0.73 -8.45 -0.74
CA ASN A 196 0.33 -8.17 -1.69
C ASN A 196 1.36 -9.31 -1.69
N GLY A 197 1.31 -10.14 -2.73
CA GLY A 197 2.35 -11.09 -3.11
C GLY A 197 3.26 -10.60 -4.24
N GLY A 198 2.97 -9.45 -4.86
CA GLY A 198 3.69 -8.89 -6.00
C GLY A 198 4.77 -7.87 -5.64
N ILE A 199 5.23 -7.12 -6.63
CA ILE A 199 6.20 -6.02 -6.45
C ILE A 199 5.49 -4.68 -6.50
N LEU A 200 5.56 -3.91 -5.41
CA LEU A 200 5.12 -2.52 -5.36
C LEU A 200 6.34 -1.62 -5.24
N GLN A 201 6.59 -0.80 -6.25
CA GLN A 201 7.77 0.04 -6.36
C GLN A 201 7.38 1.51 -6.59
N ALA A 202 7.54 2.33 -5.55
CA ALA A 202 7.36 3.78 -5.62
C ALA A 202 8.73 4.46 -5.82
N SER A 203 8.88 5.18 -6.93
CA SER A 203 10.19 5.70 -7.37
C SER A 203 10.50 7.12 -6.88
N ASN A 204 9.48 7.93 -6.57
CA ASN A 204 9.67 9.35 -6.23
C ASN A 204 8.72 9.87 -5.15
N GLY A 205 8.07 8.98 -4.40
CA GLY A 205 7.20 9.32 -3.29
C GLY A 205 6.67 8.10 -2.58
N ASN A 206 5.69 8.32 -1.71
CA ASN A 206 5.30 7.32 -0.73
C ASN A 206 4.56 6.12 -1.33
N LEU A 207 4.71 5.00 -0.65
CA LEU A 207 3.93 3.80 -0.83
C LEU A 207 3.08 3.59 0.43
N GLU A 208 1.75 3.59 0.28
CA GLU A 208 0.85 3.37 1.40
C GLU A 208 -0.15 2.26 1.09
N ILE A 209 -0.27 1.30 2.02
CA ILE A 209 -1.27 0.25 2.00
C ILE A 209 -2.09 0.37 3.28
N THR A 210 -3.39 0.62 3.13
CA THR A 210 -4.35 0.64 4.24
C THR A 210 -5.44 -0.39 3.98
N ALA A 211 -5.72 -1.22 4.97
CA ALA A 211 -6.82 -2.18 4.95
C ALA A 211 -7.64 -2.06 6.23
N ASP A 212 -8.96 -2.19 6.12
CA ASP A 212 -9.79 -2.39 7.30
C ASP A 212 -9.56 -3.80 7.90
N GLY A 213 -9.54 -4.82 7.04
CA GLY A 213 -9.20 -6.19 7.43
C GLY A 213 -7.70 -6.48 7.51
N GLU A 214 -7.35 -7.77 7.46
CA GLU A 214 -5.95 -8.22 7.51
C GLU A 214 -5.15 -7.65 6.33
N LEU A 215 -3.95 -7.16 6.61
CA LEU A 215 -2.98 -6.76 5.59
C LEU A 215 -1.88 -7.82 5.53
N VAL A 216 -1.78 -8.50 4.40
CA VAL A 216 -0.72 -9.47 4.11
C VAL A 216 0.29 -8.85 3.15
N GLN A 217 1.53 -8.68 3.61
CA GLN A 217 2.67 -8.22 2.83
C GLN A 217 3.65 -9.39 2.63
N ALA A 218 3.42 -10.20 1.60
CA ALA A 218 4.25 -11.35 1.24
C ALA A 218 5.25 -11.06 0.11
N GLY A 219 4.96 -10.04 -0.71
CA GLY A 219 5.78 -9.61 -1.82
C GLY A 219 6.83 -8.55 -1.44
N THR A 220 7.11 -7.64 -2.36
CA THR A 220 8.01 -6.50 -2.13
C THR A 220 7.21 -5.21 -2.06
N ALA A 221 7.46 -4.38 -1.05
CA ALA A 221 6.99 -3.00 -0.99
C ALA A 221 8.21 -2.09 -0.81
N SER A 222 8.51 -1.29 -1.82
CA SER A 222 9.70 -0.44 -1.81
C SER A 222 9.41 0.98 -2.25
N ALA A 223 9.93 1.94 -1.48
CA ALA A 223 9.96 3.35 -1.84
C ALA A 223 11.41 3.85 -1.80
N THR A 224 11.86 4.55 -2.85
CA THR A 224 13.25 5.05 -2.95
C THR A 224 13.39 6.51 -2.49
N ALA A 225 14.62 7.05 -2.51
CA ALA A 225 14.94 8.42 -2.08
C ALA A 225 14.63 8.66 -0.59
N THR A 226 13.94 9.72 -0.22
CA THR A 226 13.53 10.00 1.18
C THR A 226 12.05 9.65 1.41
N ALA A 227 11.48 8.76 0.59
CA ALA A 227 10.07 8.42 0.64
C ALA A 227 9.77 7.30 1.64
N ASP A 228 8.55 7.31 2.14
CA ASP A 228 8.10 6.40 3.19
C ASP A 228 7.32 5.20 2.63
N VAL A 229 7.36 4.09 3.38
CA VAL A 229 6.45 2.96 3.22
C VAL A 229 5.56 2.84 4.45
N LYS A 230 4.24 2.86 4.26
CA LYS A 230 3.27 2.67 5.35
C LYS A 230 2.37 1.47 5.08
N LEU A 231 2.35 0.54 6.04
CA LEU A 231 1.46 -0.61 6.07
C LEU A 231 0.53 -0.44 7.26
N THR A 232 -0.78 -0.41 7.04
CA THR A 232 -1.76 -0.18 8.09
C THR A 232 -2.96 -1.11 7.96
N SER A 233 -3.21 -1.93 8.98
CA SER A 233 -4.50 -2.56 9.20
C SER A 233 -5.26 -1.80 10.30
N THR A 234 -6.42 -1.25 9.98
CA THR A 234 -7.16 -0.37 10.91
C THR A 234 -8.09 -1.11 11.86
N ALA A 235 -8.44 -2.37 11.57
CA ALA A 235 -9.31 -3.18 12.43
C ALA A 235 -8.87 -4.65 12.55
N SER A 236 -7.67 -5.01 12.08
CA SER A 236 -7.14 -6.37 12.14
C SER A 236 -5.61 -6.40 12.29
N LYS A 237 -5.01 -7.52 11.91
CA LYS A 237 -3.58 -7.78 12.00
C LYS A 237 -2.83 -7.41 10.72
N VAL A 238 -1.52 -7.22 10.87
CA VAL A 238 -0.57 -7.17 9.75
C VAL A 238 0.29 -8.44 9.76
N THR A 239 0.31 -9.16 8.65
CA THR A 239 1.18 -10.31 8.41
C THR A 239 2.23 -9.92 7.37
N HIS A 240 3.50 -9.90 7.74
CA HIS A 240 4.60 -9.55 6.83
C HIS A 240 5.56 -10.74 6.69
N THR A 241 5.64 -11.31 5.49
CA THR A 241 6.54 -12.42 5.13
C THR A 241 7.48 -12.06 3.96
N GLY A 242 7.34 -10.85 3.43
CA GLY A 242 8.04 -10.37 2.25
C GLY A 242 9.25 -9.49 2.55
N ARG A 243 9.47 -8.51 1.67
CA ARG A 243 10.47 -7.44 1.81
C ARG A 243 9.79 -6.09 1.89
N THR A 244 10.24 -5.24 2.81
CA THR A 244 9.86 -3.83 2.85
C THR A 244 11.09 -2.95 2.93
N ALA A 245 11.21 -1.97 2.05
CA ALA A 245 12.36 -1.05 2.04
C ALA A 245 11.91 0.38 1.74
N ALA A 246 12.22 1.31 2.64
CA ALA A 246 12.04 2.74 2.42
C ALA A 246 13.39 3.44 2.44
N GLY A 247 13.60 4.43 1.60
CA GLY A 247 14.74 5.33 1.77
C GLY A 247 14.47 6.43 2.82
N GLY A 248 13.20 6.72 3.11
CA GLY A 248 12.75 7.42 4.32
C GLY A 248 12.43 6.42 5.43
N SER A 249 11.21 6.49 5.96
CA SER A 249 10.74 5.67 7.08
C SER A 249 9.83 4.51 6.65
N VAL A 250 9.83 3.43 7.44
CA VAL A 250 8.82 2.38 7.37
C VAL A 250 7.92 2.46 8.59
N THR A 251 6.61 2.43 8.38
CA THR A 251 5.61 2.35 9.45
C THR A 251 4.74 1.12 9.26
N VAL A 252 4.63 0.29 10.29
CA VAL A 252 3.70 -0.84 10.36
C VAL A 252 2.77 -0.60 11.53
N ASN A 253 1.48 -0.43 11.24
CA ASN A 253 0.44 -0.26 12.24
C ASN A 253 -0.58 -1.38 12.10
N ALA A 254 -0.66 -2.24 13.10
CA ALA A 254 -1.72 -3.23 13.23
C ALA A 254 -2.67 -2.82 14.35
N HIS A 255 -3.97 -2.99 14.13
CA HIS A 255 -4.96 -2.80 15.18
C HIS A 255 -4.86 -3.93 16.23
N SER A 256 -4.66 -5.17 15.81
CA SER A 256 -4.38 -6.30 16.72
C SER A 256 -2.91 -6.71 16.63
N ASP A 257 -2.59 -7.82 15.97
CA ASP A 257 -1.23 -8.37 15.92
C ASP A 257 -0.42 -7.81 14.74
N ALA A 258 0.87 -7.62 14.94
CA ALA A 258 1.85 -7.46 13.87
C ALA A 258 2.80 -8.65 13.86
N GLN A 259 2.64 -9.57 12.91
CA GLN A 259 3.48 -10.75 12.74
C GLN A 259 4.47 -10.48 11.60
N LEU A 260 5.71 -10.13 11.94
CA LEU A 260 6.74 -9.79 10.97
C LEU A 260 7.78 -10.92 10.95
N SER A 261 7.63 -11.81 9.98
CA SER A 261 8.47 -12.99 9.77
C SER A 261 9.12 -13.05 8.39
N GLY A 262 9.12 -11.92 7.67
CA GLY A 262 9.68 -11.80 6.34
C GLY A 262 11.20 -11.83 6.28
N GLN A 263 11.73 -11.45 5.12
CA GLN A 263 13.17 -11.48 4.86
C GLN A 263 13.88 -10.27 5.46
N TYR A 264 13.36 -9.05 5.21
CA TYR A 264 13.84 -7.86 5.91
C TYR A 264 12.84 -6.69 5.84
N ILE A 265 12.98 -5.79 6.81
CA ILE A 265 12.39 -4.45 6.86
C ILE A 265 13.53 -3.45 7.00
N TYR A 266 13.70 -2.60 5.99
CA TYR A 266 14.75 -1.60 5.94
C TYR A 266 14.16 -0.19 5.83
N ALA A 267 14.68 0.75 6.60
CA ALA A 267 14.43 2.17 6.43
C ALA A 267 15.76 2.94 6.42
N GLY A 268 15.83 4.00 5.61
CA GLY A 268 16.96 4.94 5.66
C GLY A 268 16.91 5.84 6.89
N ASP A 269 15.73 6.04 7.48
CA ASP A 269 15.50 6.88 8.66
C ASP A 269 14.90 6.06 9.82
N GLN A 270 13.57 5.95 9.93
CA GLN A 270 12.92 5.31 11.08
C GLN A 270 12.13 4.06 10.70
N ILE A 271 12.09 3.09 11.62
CA ILE A 271 11.11 2.00 11.62
C ILE A 271 10.20 2.18 12.84
N ASN A 272 8.90 2.36 12.59
CA ASN A 272 7.87 2.44 13.62
C ASN A 272 6.94 1.23 13.51
N LEU A 273 6.92 0.38 14.53
CA LEU A 273 6.13 -0.84 14.59
C LEU A 273 5.14 -0.73 15.75
N THR A 274 3.85 -0.71 15.42
CA THR A 274 2.77 -0.65 16.41
C THR A 274 1.81 -1.80 16.21
N ALA A 275 1.47 -2.49 17.29
CA ALA A 275 0.42 -3.49 17.37
C ALA A 275 -0.48 -3.17 18.57
N GLY A 276 -1.78 -3.44 18.48
CA GLY A 276 -2.66 -3.32 19.65
C GLY A 276 -2.44 -4.45 20.65
N ASP A 277 -2.17 -5.65 20.15
CA ASP A 277 -2.02 -6.86 20.97
C ASP A 277 -0.55 -7.32 20.96
N GLN A 278 -0.15 -8.16 19.99
CA GLN A 278 1.21 -8.71 19.93
C GLN A 278 2.01 -8.19 18.73
N LEU A 279 3.23 -7.70 18.98
CA LEU A 279 4.26 -7.49 17.96
C LEU A 279 5.26 -8.66 18.01
N THR A 280 5.30 -9.46 16.95
CA THR A 280 6.25 -10.57 16.80
C THR A 280 7.26 -10.25 15.70
N LEU A 281 8.55 -10.31 16.04
CA LEU A 281 9.66 -10.17 15.11
C LEU A 281 10.37 -11.52 14.98
N ASP A 282 9.98 -12.30 13.97
CA ASP A 282 10.44 -13.68 13.71
C ASP A 282 10.94 -13.85 12.28
N GLY A 283 11.86 -12.99 11.86
CA GLY A 283 12.33 -12.93 10.47
C GLY A 283 13.05 -14.20 10.03
N SER A 284 12.70 -14.80 8.88
CA SER A 284 13.47 -15.92 8.35
C SER A 284 14.85 -15.45 7.86
N GLY A 285 15.91 -15.73 8.63
CA GLY A 285 17.33 -15.57 8.30
C GLY A 285 17.67 -14.73 7.06
N ALA A 286 18.18 -13.52 7.30
CA ALA A 286 18.70 -12.66 6.24
C ALA A 286 19.73 -13.39 5.36
N ASP A 287 19.75 -13.06 4.05
CA ASP A 287 20.92 -13.27 3.21
C ASP A 287 22.16 -12.83 4.00
N SER A 288 23.15 -13.72 4.11
CA SER A 288 24.32 -13.64 5.01
C SER A 288 25.03 -12.28 5.02
N GLY A 289 24.51 -11.31 5.78
CA GLY A 289 24.99 -9.93 5.80
C GLY A 289 23.99 -8.83 6.19
N PHE A 290 22.68 -9.10 6.27
CA PHE A 290 21.68 -8.11 6.70
C PHE A 290 21.03 -8.46 8.05
N ALA A 291 20.62 -7.47 8.83
CA ALA A 291 19.71 -7.68 9.97
C ALA A 291 18.27 -7.77 9.45
N PHE A 292 17.40 -8.50 10.15
CA PHE A 292 15.99 -8.63 9.76
C PHE A 292 15.30 -7.25 9.75
N VAL A 293 15.51 -6.44 10.78
CA VAL A 293 14.99 -5.07 10.86
C VAL A 293 16.16 -4.12 11.05
N LYS A 294 16.26 -3.11 10.16
CA LYS A 294 17.36 -2.13 10.14
C LYS A 294 16.90 -0.72 9.77
N ALA A 295 17.16 0.24 10.66
CA ALA A 295 16.93 1.67 10.48
C ALA A 295 17.80 2.49 11.45
N ASN A 296 17.90 3.80 11.30
CA ASN A 296 18.58 4.66 12.27
C ASN A 296 17.88 4.57 13.63
N THR A 297 16.57 4.82 13.65
CA THR A 297 15.73 4.65 14.83
C THR A 297 14.75 3.49 14.63
N ILE A 298 14.60 2.64 15.66
CA ILE A 298 13.59 1.59 15.68
C ILE A 298 12.71 1.77 16.93
N THR A 299 11.39 1.86 16.72
CA THR A 299 10.40 1.92 17.81
C THR A 299 9.43 0.76 17.69
N GLY A 300 9.30 -0.02 18.77
CA GLY A 300 8.28 -1.06 18.94
C GLY A 300 7.30 -0.72 20.06
N ASN A 301 6.00 -0.75 19.77
CA ASN A 301 4.93 -0.51 20.74
C ASN A 301 3.82 -1.57 20.59
N ALA A 302 3.56 -2.33 21.64
CA ALA A 302 2.50 -3.34 21.69
C ALA A 302 2.16 -3.70 23.15
N ASP A 303 1.08 -4.44 23.40
CA ASP A 303 0.87 -5.04 24.72
C ASP A 303 1.92 -6.12 25.01
N SER A 304 2.28 -6.92 24.01
CA SER A 304 3.37 -7.89 24.09
C SER A 304 4.31 -7.78 22.89
N ILE A 305 5.61 -7.77 23.14
CA ILE A 305 6.65 -7.84 22.11
C ILE A 305 7.41 -9.15 22.27
N HIS A 306 7.51 -9.93 21.19
CA HIS A 306 8.29 -11.16 21.12
C HIS A 306 9.34 -11.06 20.01
N LEU A 307 10.61 -11.24 20.37
CA LEU A 307 11.75 -11.24 19.45
C LEU A 307 12.36 -12.64 19.42
N THR A 308 12.49 -13.19 18.22
CA THR A 308 13.21 -14.45 17.93
C THR A 308 14.34 -14.27 16.91
N HIS A 309 14.56 -13.03 16.44
CA HIS A 309 15.63 -12.68 15.50
C HIS A 309 16.31 -11.35 15.83
N VAL A 310 17.51 -11.16 15.24
CA VAL A 310 18.36 -9.99 15.47
C VAL A 310 17.70 -8.69 14.99
N LEU A 311 17.67 -7.72 15.90
CA LEU A 311 17.30 -6.35 15.68
C LEU A 311 18.56 -5.47 15.67
N THR A 312 18.76 -4.66 14.64
CA THR A 312 19.99 -3.83 14.55
C THR A 312 19.68 -2.41 14.11
N SER A 313 20.16 -1.41 14.85
CA SER A 313 20.10 -0.02 14.41
C SER A 313 21.24 0.32 13.42
N GLY A 314 21.02 1.33 12.58
CA GLY A 314 21.98 1.92 11.68
C GLY A 314 23.01 2.79 12.40
N THR A 315 23.63 3.71 11.65
CA THR A 315 24.74 4.53 12.16
C THR A 315 24.31 5.57 13.20
N GLU A 316 23.04 5.99 13.20
CA GLU A 316 22.51 6.98 14.17
C GLU A 316 21.31 6.44 14.98
N GLU A 317 21.65 5.79 16.10
CA GLU A 317 21.07 5.92 17.44
C GLU A 317 19.54 5.84 17.65
N VAL A 318 19.07 4.65 18.05
CA VAL A 318 18.17 4.36 19.18
C VAL A 318 17.28 3.16 18.85
N ILE A 319 17.25 2.17 19.74
CA ILE A 319 16.19 1.16 19.77
C ILE A 319 15.32 1.42 20.98
N SER A 320 14.02 1.64 20.76
CA SER A 320 13.03 1.86 21.81
C SER A 320 11.95 0.80 21.77
N MET A 321 11.67 0.16 22.92
CA MET A 321 10.60 -0.81 23.08
C MET A 321 9.72 -0.44 24.26
N THR A 322 8.42 -0.34 24.01
CA THR A 322 7.40 -0.07 25.03
C THR A 322 6.32 -1.14 24.98
N ALA A 323 6.13 -1.89 26.06
CA ALA A 323 5.11 -2.94 26.13
C ALA A 323 4.71 -3.35 27.54
N ALA A 324 3.58 -4.04 27.73
CA ALA A 324 3.30 -4.68 29.02
C ALA A 324 4.27 -5.85 29.28
N SER A 325 4.62 -6.59 28.22
CA SER A 325 5.62 -7.67 28.27
C SER A 325 6.58 -7.61 27.08
N LEU A 326 7.87 -7.85 27.33
CA LEU A 326 8.89 -8.04 26.32
C LEU A 326 9.61 -9.36 26.57
N ASP A 327 9.66 -10.20 25.53
CA ASP A 327 10.41 -11.45 25.50
C ASP A 327 11.45 -11.41 24.38
N ILE A 328 12.71 -11.56 24.77
CA ILE A 328 13.87 -11.63 23.89
C ILE A 328 14.49 -13.01 24.05
N SER A 329 14.05 -13.96 23.25
CA SER A 329 14.48 -15.35 23.33
C SER A 329 15.23 -15.73 22.06
N ASP A 330 16.44 -16.27 22.21
CA ASP A 330 17.32 -16.67 21.12
C ASP A 330 17.55 -15.52 20.09
N SER A 331 17.68 -14.29 20.59
CA SER A 331 17.68 -13.05 19.80
C SER A 331 18.67 -12.02 20.29
N ASP A 332 19.02 -11.07 19.43
CA ASP A 332 19.90 -9.98 19.80
C ASP A 332 19.29 -8.61 19.50
N ILE A 333 19.51 -7.66 20.41
CA ILE A 333 19.29 -6.23 20.18
C ILE A 333 20.66 -5.57 20.09
N LEU A 334 20.98 -5.03 18.92
CA LEU A 334 22.27 -4.39 18.64
C LEU A 334 22.02 -2.92 18.25
N ALA A 335 22.21 -2.00 19.19
CA ALA A 335 22.10 -0.58 18.95
C ALA A 335 23.49 0.09 18.90
N ASN A 336 23.69 0.96 17.92
CA ASN A 336 24.92 1.74 17.81
C ASN A 336 25.04 2.87 18.86
N SER A 337 24.02 3.10 19.69
CA SER A 337 24.05 4.09 20.76
C SER A 337 23.17 3.69 21.94
N VAL A 338 21.91 4.12 21.99
CA VAL A 338 21.05 3.87 23.15
C VAL A 338 19.98 2.81 22.89
N VAL A 339 19.78 1.92 23.88
CA VAL A 339 18.60 1.06 23.99
C VAL A 339 17.73 1.56 25.13
N PHE A 340 16.47 1.85 24.84
CA PHE A 340 15.43 2.16 25.82
C PHE A 340 14.38 1.05 25.85
N ILE A 341 14.22 0.40 27.00
CA ILE A 341 13.15 -0.60 27.20
C ILE A 341 12.30 -0.12 28.37
N SER A 342 11.01 0.10 28.12
CA SER A 342 10.03 0.50 29.14
C SER A 342 8.89 -0.52 29.15
N THR A 343 8.89 -1.45 30.12
CA THR A 343 7.89 -2.54 30.14
C THR A 343 7.36 -2.90 31.52
N GLY A 344 6.23 -3.61 31.56
CA GLY A 344 5.75 -4.25 32.80
C GLY A 344 6.64 -5.43 33.21
N ALA A 345 7.00 -6.28 32.25
CA ALA A 345 7.89 -7.42 32.43
C ALA A 345 8.86 -7.57 31.25
N THR A 346 10.12 -7.87 31.53
CA THR A 346 11.14 -8.20 30.51
C THR A 346 11.79 -9.54 30.82
N THR A 347 11.80 -10.44 29.84
CA THR A 347 12.51 -11.72 29.88
C THR A 347 13.54 -11.77 28.76
N ILE A 348 14.77 -12.15 29.08
CA ILE A 348 15.89 -12.25 28.14
C ILE A 348 16.53 -13.63 28.29
N THR A 349 16.40 -14.51 27.30
CA THR A 349 16.89 -15.89 27.35
C THR A 349 17.82 -16.19 26.19
N THR A 350 19.07 -16.58 26.46
CA THR A 350 20.06 -16.93 25.42
C THR A 350 20.26 -15.80 24.40
N SER A 351 20.29 -14.55 24.89
CA SER A 351 20.16 -13.35 24.05
C SER A 351 21.16 -12.28 24.47
N GLN A 352 21.47 -11.32 23.58
CA GLN A 352 22.28 -10.15 23.96
C GLN A 352 21.57 -8.82 23.68
N ILE A 353 21.77 -7.86 24.59
CA ILE A 353 21.48 -6.44 24.35
C ILE A 353 22.81 -5.70 24.39
N VAL A 354 23.18 -5.10 23.26
CA VAL A 354 24.38 -4.28 23.12
C VAL A 354 23.96 -2.88 22.72
N ALA A 355 24.38 -1.90 23.51
CA ALA A 355 24.17 -0.48 23.25
C ALA A 355 25.51 0.24 23.38
N ASN A 356 26.05 0.82 22.30
CA ASN A 356 27.40 1.40 22.40
C ASN A 356 27.48 2.63 23.30
N ASP A 357 26.36 3.29 23.64
CA ASP A 357 26.36 4.40 24.59
C ASP A 357 25.60 4.02 25.87
N GLY A 358 24.28 3.91 25.76
CA GLY A 358 23.39 3.85 26.90
C GLY A 358 22.47 2.63 26.88
N LEU A 359 22.33 1.96 28.01
CA LEU A 359 21.25 1.00 28.22
C LEU A 359 20.35 1.49 29.35
N SER A 360 19.08 1.75 29.04
CA SER A 360 18.07 2.16 30.01
C SER A 360 16.94 1.13 30.03
N LEU A 361 16.79 0.47 31.17
CA LEU A 361 15.74 -0.50 31.41
C LEU A 361 14.80 0.06 32.49
N THR A 362 13.51 0.20 32.16
CA THR A 362 12.46 0.59 33.10
C THR A 362 11.45 -0.55 33.11
N ASN A 363 11.60 -1.49 34.06
CA ASN A 363 10.76 -2.68 34.12
C ASN A 363 10.08 -2.86 35.48
N GLY A 364 8.84 -3.37 35.49
CA GLY A 364 8.20 -3.84 36.73
C GLY A 364 8.82 -5.15 37.23
N SER A 365 9.17 -6.05 36.32
CA SER A 365 9.94 -7.27 36.58
C SER A 365 10.95 -7.54 35.47
N PHE A 366 12.11 -8.07 35.83
CA PHE A 366 13.22 -8.33 34.90
C PHE A 366 13.85 -9.69 35.20
N SER A 367 14.02 -10.50 34.15
CA SER A 367 14.71 -11.80 34.22
C SER A 367 15.65 -11.96 33.03
N ALA A 368 16.90 -12.34 33.29
CA ALA A 368 17.90 -12.64 32.28
C ALA A 368 18.56 -13.99 32.58
N THR A 369 18.50 -14.93 31.63
CA THR A 369 19.06 -16.28 31.76
C THR A 369 19.98 -16.57 30.58
N ASN A 370 21.26 -16.85 30.85
CA ASN A 370 22.29 -17.06 29.81
C ASN A 370 22.39 -15.90 28.81
N SER A 371 22.24 -14.67 29.31
CA SER A 371 22.10 -13.48 28.47
C SER A 371 23.12 -12.41 28.85
N THR A 372 23.44 -11.55 27.89
CA THR A 372 24.46 -10.49 28.04
C THR A 372 23.84 -9.11 27.84
N LEU A 373 24.07 -8.20 28.77
CA LEU A 373 23.68 -6.79 28.66
C LEU A 373 24.93 -5.92 28.71
N LEU A 374 25.21 -5.18 27.64
CA LEU A 374 26.42 -4.36 27.50
C LEU A 374 26.06 -2.92 27.14
N ALA A 375 26.70 -1.97 27.84
CA ALA A 375 26.73 -0.56 27.51
C ALA A 375 28.13 0.03 27.75
N ASP A 376 28.68 0.78 26.79
CA ASP A 376 30.08 1.29 26.89
C ASP A 376 30.18 2.47 27.88
N THR A 377 29.19 3.38 27.90
CA THR A 377 29.27 4.59 28.74
C THR A 377 28.34 4.60 29.95
N SER A 378 27.13 4.03 29.88
CA SER A 378 26.28 3.88 31.09
C SER A 378 25.17 2.83 30.98
N CYS A 379 25.00 2.03 32.03
CA CYS A 379 23.84 1.14 32.22
C CYS A 379 23.02 1.64 33.42
N LYS A 380 21.74 1.98 33.21
CA LYS A 380 20.77 2.30 34.27
C LYS A 380 19.65 1.26 34.24
N THR A 381 19.61 0.44 35.28
CA THR A 381 18.59 -0.59 35.52
C THR A 381 17.53 -0.10 36.50
#